data_AF-A0A2A2K9C3-F1
#
_entry.id   AF-A0A2A2K9C3-F1
#
_cell.length_a   1.000
_cell.length_b   1.000
_cell.length_c   1.000
_cell.angle_alpha   90.00
_cell.angle_beta   90.00
_cell.angle_gamma   90.00
#
_symmetry.space_group_name_H-M   'P 1'
#
loop_
_entity.id
_entity.type
_entity.pdbx_description
1 polymer ?
#
loop_
_entity_poly.entity_id
_entity_poly.type
_entity_poly.pdbx_seq_one_letter_code
_entity_poly.pdbx_strand_id
1 'polypeptide(L)'
;MVLDIKRFDIYRKVPKDLTQPTTTGAIISIVCVLFISIMIFNDILGYLHIELKNELYVDDPGREGRIDVRINVTFPFMKCEYLGVDIQDNNGRHEVGFEKQTQKHPLGESGCRFESEFMINKVPGNFHISTHSANQQPQAYDMRHEIHEIHFGDDHSMISHSGTVAPAIWFKYELQPITVKITETRQPFYLFITWICAVVGGTFTVAGIIDSTFFTLSEMLKKHQLGKLS
;
A
#
# COMPACT_ATOMS: atom_id res chain seq x y z
N MET A 1 7.26 -31.07 -51.99
CA MET A 1 8.27 -30.00 -51.87
C MET A 1 8.83 -30.09 -50.46
N VAL A 2 10.03 -30.66 -50.30
CA VAL A 2 10.66 -30.78 -48.98
C VAL A 2 11.21 -29.41 -48.64
N LEU A 3 10.70 -28.77 -47.59
CA LEU A 3 11.23 -27.51 -47.08
C LEU A 3 12.65 -27.77 -46.57
N ASP A 4 13.65 -27.24 -47.27
CA ASP A 4 15.04 -27.25 -46.80
C ASP A 4 15.18 -26.21 -45.69
N ILE A 5 14.94 -26.65 -44.46
CA ILE A 5 14.99 -25.84 -43.23
C ILE A 5 16.35 -25.13 -43.09
N LYS A 6 17.42 -25.66 -43.69
CA LYS A 6 18.76 -25.05 -43.67
C LYS A 6 18.80 -23.69 -44.36
N ARG A 7 17.87 -23.39 -45.28
CA ARG A 7 17.77 -22.04 -45.90
C ARG A 7 17.32 -20.95 -44.93
N PHE A 8 16.78 -21.30 -43.77
CA PHE A 8 16.38 -20.35 -42.73
C PHE A 8 17.49 -20.12 -41.68
N ASP A 9 18.72 -20.62 -41.92
CA ASP A 9 19.87 -20.32 -41.07
C ASP A 9 20.38 -18.89 -41.30
N ILE A 10 19.81 -17.94 -40.55
CA ILE A 10 20.23 -16.53 -40.53
C ILE A 10 21.63 -16.36 -39.92
N TYR A 11 22.06 -17.29 -39.06
CA TYR A 11 23.31 -17.20 -38.29
C TYR A 11 24.40 -18.09 -38.88
N ARG A 12 24.59 -18.01 -40.21
CA ARG A 12 25.61 -18.78 -40.91
C ARG A 12 26.99 -18.50 -40.32
N LYS A 13 27.66 -19.54 -39.82
CA LYS A 13 28.96 -19.41 -39.16
C LYS A 13 30.05 -19.05 -40.16
N VAL A 14 30.81 -18.01 -39.86
CA VAL A 14 32.05 -17.66 -40.59
C VAL A 14 33.18 -18.57 -40.10
N PRO A 15 33.99 -19.18 -40.97
CA PRO A 15 35.11 -20.01 -40.55
C PRO A 15 36.12 -19.18 -39.76
N LYS A 16 36.72 -19.79 -38.72
CA LYS A 16 37.61 -19.10 -37.76
C LYS A 16 38.86 -18.51 -38.41
N ASP A 17 39.26 -19.03 -39.57
CA ASP A 17 40.42 -18.57 -40.32
C ASP A 17 40.22 -17.18 -40.95
N LEU A 18 38.96 -16.74 -41.09
CA LEU A 18 38.60 -15.40 -41.59
C LEU A 18 38.31 -14.40 -40.46
N THR A 19 38.27 -14.84 -39.21
CA THR A 19 37.98 -14.00 -38.04
C THR A 19 39.23 -13.84 -37.17
N GLN A 20 39.75 -12.62 -37.05
CA GLN A 20 40.91 -12.35 -36.21
C GLN A 20 40.48 -11.66 -34.90
N PRO A 21 40.93 -12.13 -33.72
CA PRO A 21 40.62 -11.47 -32.45
C PRO A 21 41.32 -10.11 -32.35
N THR A 22 40.60 -9.10 -31.87
CA THR A 22 41.11 -7.74 -31.64
C THR A 22 41.13 -7.42 -30.15
N THR A 23 42.11 -6.62 -29.71
CA THR A 23 42.20 -6.16 -28.31
C THR A 23 41.04 -5.26 -27.93
N THR A 24 40.62 -4.37 -28.84
CA THR A 24 39.44 -3.51 -28.66
C THR A 24 38.15 -4.32 -28.51
N GLY A 25 37.95 -5.34 -29.36
CA GLY A 25 36.80 -6.23 -29.28
C GLY A 25 36.76 -7.03 -27.97
N ALA A 26 37.92 -7.42 -27.44
CA ALA A 26 38.01 -8.09 -26.15
C ALA A 26 37.61 -7.16 -24.99
N ILE A 27 38.06 -5.89 -25.01
CA ILE A 27 37.68 -4.89 -23.99
C ILE A 27 36.17 -4.62 -24.04
N ILE A 28 35.61 -4.38 -25.24
CA ILE A 28 34.17 -4.15 -25.43
C ILE A 28 33.38 -5.35 -24.90
N SER A 29 33.79 -6.58 -25.21
CA SER A 29 33.12 -7.79 -24.75
C SER A 29 33.10 -7.91 -23.22
N ILE A 30 34.21 -7.62 -22.54
CA ILE A 30 34.29 -7.64 -21.06
C ILE A 30 33.32 -6.60 -20.47
N VAL A 31 33.33 -5.38 -21.01
CA VAL A 31 32.43 -4.31 -20.56
C VAL A 31 30.96 -4.69 -20.77
N CYS A 32 30.62 -5.27 -21.91
CA CYS A 32 29.25 -5.73 -22.20
C CYS A 32 28.80 -6.83 -21.26
N VAL A 33 29.66 -7.83 -20.97
CA VAL A 33 29.32 -8.91 -20.03
C VAL A 33 29.06 -8.35 -18.64
N LEU A 34 29.89 -7.42 -18.17
CA LEU A 34 29.71 -6.77 -16.87
C LEU A 34 28.41 -5.94 -16.83
N PHE A 35 28.14 -5.16 -17.88
CA PHE A 35 26.92 -4.36 -18.00
C PHE A 35 25.64 -5.21 -18.01
N ILE A 36 25.61 -6.27 -18.84
CA ILE A 36 24.49 -7.21 -18.90
C ILE A 36 24.26 -7.85 -17.53
N SER A 37 25.34 -8.25 -16.85
CA SER A 37 25.25 -8.87 -15.52
C SER A 37 24.63 -7.93 -14.48
N ILE A 38 25.02 -6.65 -14.47
CA ILE A 38 24.46 -5.64 -13.56
C ILE A 38 22.99 -5.37 -13.86
N MET A 39 22.62 -5.22 -15.14
CA MET A 39 21.24 -4.96 -15.53
C MET A 39 20.32 -6.14 -15.21
N ILE A 40 20.75 -7.37 -15.53
CA ILE A 40 20.00 -8.58 -15.17
C ILE A 40 19.81 -8.68 -13.66
N PHE A 41 20.86 -8.38 -12.87
CA PHE A 41 20.73 -8.39 -11.42
C PHE A 41 19.69 -7.38 -10.92
N ASN A 42 19.68 -6.18 -11.48
CA ASN A 42 18.68 -5.16 -11.15
C ASN A 42 17.25 -5.59 -11.54
N ASP A 43 17.08 -6.17 -12.73
CA ASP A 43 15.77 -6.67 -13.19
C ASP A 43 15.26 -7.83 -12.31
N ILE A 44 16.15 -8.69 -11.82
CA ILE A 44 15.81 -9.74 -10.86
C ILE A 44 15.33 -9.13 -9.54
N LEU A 45 16.04 -8.12 -9.02
CA LEU A 45 15.60 -7.43 -7.79
C LEU A 45 14.25 -6.74 -7.99
N GLY A 46 14.02 -6.12 -9.16
CA GLY A 46 12.74 -5.53 -9.52
C GLY A 46 11.62 -6.57 -9.60
N TYR A 47 11.88 -7.73 -10.20
CA TYR A 47 10.91 -8.83 -10.28
C TYR A 47 10.54 -9.42 -8.92
N LEU A 48 11.48 -9.44 -7.98
CA LEU A 48 11.24 -9.91 -6.61
C LEU A 48 10.46 -8.91 -5.75
N HIS A 49 10.39 -7.64 -6.17
CA HIS A 49 9.62 -6.63 -5.47
C HIS A 49 8.11 -6.77 -5.77
N ILE A 50 7.27 -6.67 -4.72
CA ILE A 50 5.82 -6.74 -4.85
C ILE A 50 5.30 -5.32 -5.10
N GLU A 51 4.37 -5.16 -6.05
CA GLU A 51 3.76 -3.87 -6.35
C GLU A 51 2.39 -3.77 -5.65
N LEU A 52 2.28 -2.80 -4.73
CA LEU A 52 1.04 -2.50 -4.01
C LEU A 52 0.19 -1.56 -4.86
N LYS A 53 -1.00 -2.03 -5.24
CA LYS A 53 -1.97 -1.24 -6.00
C LYS A 53 -3.11 -0.80 -5.07
N ASN A 54 -3.23 0.51 -4.87
CA ASN A 54 -4.28 1.13 -4.08
C ASN A 54 -5.45 1.51 -5.00
N GLU A 55 -6.56 0.79 -4.93
CA GLU A 55 -7.75 1.08 -5.71
C GLU A 55 -8.85 1.67 -4.82
N LEU A 56 -9.49 2.74 -5.30
CA LEU A 56 -10.58 3.42 -4.60
C LEU A 56 -11.91 2.86 -5.10
N TYR A 57 -12.71 2.35 -4.18
CA TYR A 57 -14.06 1.85 -4.45
C TYR A 57 -15.08 2.74 -3.77
N VAL A 58 -16.21 2.96 -4.44
CA VAL A 58 -17.40 3.56 -3.81
C VAL A 58 -18.09 2.45 -3.04
N ASP A 59 -18.29 2.66 -1.75
CA ASP A 59 -19.01 1.70 -0.91
C ASP A 59 -20.47 1.61 -1.35
N ASP A 60 -20.89 0.43 -1.81
CA ASP A 60 -22.30 0.11 -2.01
C ASP A 60 -22.91 -0.21 -0.63
N PRO A 61 -23.87 0.57 -0.12
CA PRO A 61 -24.48 0.33 1.18
C PRO A 61 -25.29 -0.98 1.25
N GLY A 62 -25.48 -1.69 0.13
CA GLY A 62 -26.34 -2.85 0.01
C GLY A 62 -25.68 -4.23 0.25
N ARG A 63 -25.42 -4.57 1.52
CA ARG A 63 -25.69 -5.92 2.10
C ARG A 63 -25.31 -6.06 3.58
N GLU A 64 -24.39 -5.23 4.09
CA GLU A 64 -24.01 -5.15 5.51
C GLU A 64 -23.78 -3.68 5.93
N GLY A 65 -24.86 -2.89 5.90
CA GLY A 65 -24.84 -1.43 6.10
C GLY A 65 -24.60 -0.95 7.54
N ARG A 66 -23.93 -1.73 8.38
CA ARG A 66 -23.62 -1.39 9.77
C ARG A 66 -22.13 -1.51 10.07
N ILE A 67 -21.66 -0.72 11.01
CA ILE A 67 -20.28 -0.71 11.52
C ILE A 67 -20.34 -1.06 13.00
N ASP A 68 -19.49 -1.98 13.43
CA ASP A 68 -19.31 -2.28 14.84
C ASP A 68 -18.51 -1.15 15.52
N VAL A 69 -18.94 -0.71 16.69
CA VAL A 69 -18.28 0.35 17.45
C VAL A 69 -17.99 -0.16 18.84
N ARG A 70 -16.72 -0.08 19.24
CA ARG A 70 -16.27 -0.41 20.59
C ARG A 70 -15.69 0.82 21.26
N ILE A 71 -16.14 1.08 22.48
CA ILE A 71 -15.64 2.20 23.30
C ILE A 71 -15.18 1.72 24.67
N ASN A 72 -14.09 2.31 25.16
CA ASN A 72 -13.57 2.12 26.50
C ASN A 72 -13.23 3.48 27.11
N VAL A 73 -14.05 3.93 28.05
CA VAL A 73 -13.94 5.26 28.65
C VAL A 73 -14.05 5.15 30.17
N THR A 74 -13.13 5.78 30.89
CA THR A 74 -13.15 5.85 32.36
C THR A 74 -13.66 7.18 32.85
N PHE A 75 -14.62 7.15 33.78
CA PHE A 75 -15.16 8.31 34.47
C PHE A 75 -14.77 8.24 35.96
N PRO A 76 -13.70 8.93 36.39
CA PRO A 76 -13.21 8.85 37.78
C PRO A 76 -14.14 9.45 38.84
N PHE A 77 -15.20 10.17 38.48
CA PHE A 77 -16.08 10.86 39.45
C PHE A 77 -17.57 10.53 39.25
N MET A 78 -17.90 9.52 38.44
CA MET A 78 -19.28 9.09 38.16
C MET A 78 -19.46 7.61 38.42
N LYS A 79 -20.56 7.24 39.09
CA LYS A 79 -20.93 5.83 39.27
C LYS A 79 -21.52 5.24 37.99
N CYS A 80 -21.31 3.94 37.81
CA CYS A 80 -21.78 3.20 36.64
C CYS A 80 -23.30 3.18 36.46
N GLU A 81 -24.07 3.34 37.54
CA GLU A 81 -25.53 3.39 37.52
C GLU A 81 -26.08 4.68 36.89
N TYR A 82 -25.25 5.71 36.76
CA TYR A 82 -25.58 7.02 36.19
C TYR A 82 -25.05 7.22 34.77
N LEU A 83 -24.55 6.17 34.11
CA LEU A 83 -23.98 6.27 32.76
C LEU A 83 -24.73 5.35 31.80
N GLY A 84 -25.12 5.88 30.63
CA GLY A 84 -25.62 5.09 29.52
C GLY A 84 -25.21 5.71 28.18
N VAL A 85 -25.35 4.95 27.11
CA VAL A 85 -25.03 5.38 25.73
C VAL A 85 -26.32 5.61 24.96
N ASP A 86 -26.41 6.75 24.28
CA ASP A 86 -27.47 7.06 23.34
C ASP A 86 -26.89 7.07 21.92
N ILE A 87 -27.63 6.49 20.97
CA ILE A 87 -27.26 6.42 19.55
C ILE A 87 -28.33 7.17 18.75
N GLN A 88 -27.90 8.06 17.86
CA GLN A 88 -28.78 8.81 16.98
C GLN A 88 -28.19 8.91 15.57
N ASP A 89 -28.96 8.57 14.54
CA ASP A 89 -28.54 8.75 13.15
C ASP A 89 -29.54 9.56 12.31
N ASN A 90 -29.09 10.02 11.15
CA ASN A 90 -29.92 10.78 10.22
C ASN A 90 -30.98 9.92 9.50
N ASN A 91 -30.90 8.60 9.61
CA ASN A 91 -31.93 7.68 9.09
C ASN A 91 -33.11 7.52 10.07
N GLY A 92 -33.10 8.25 11.18
CA GLY A 92 -34.18 8.26 12.18
C GLY A 92 -34.05 7.17 13.24
N ARG A 93 -32.90 6.46 13.32
CA ARG A 93 -32.63 5.59 14.47
C ARG A 93 -32.31 6.46 15.67
N HIS A 94 -33.01 6.20 16.77
CA HIS A 94 -32.73 6.79 18.06
C HIS A 94 -32.90 5.71 19.14
N GLU A 95 -31.79 5.30 19.75
CA GLU A 95 -31.76 4.32 20.83
C GLU A 95 -31.20 5.00 22.07
N VAL A 96 -32.00 5.03 23.15
CA VAL A 96 -31.64 5.67 24.43
C VAL A 96 -31.25 4.59 25.43
N GLY A 97 -30.16 4.79 26.15
CA GLY A 97 -29.72 3.88 27.20
C GLY A 97 -29.39 2.49 26.67
N PHE A 98 -28.56 2.40 25.64
CA PHE A 98 -28.13 1.13 25.08
C PHE A 98 -27.39 0.29 26.14
N GLU A 99 -28.03 -0.77 26.62
CA GLU A 99 -27.50 -1.65 27.68
C GLU A 99 -26.94 -2.97 27.13
N LYS A 100 -27.32 -3.37 25.91
CA LYS A 100 -26.85 -4.63 25.31
C LYS A 100 -25.33 -4.55 25.16
N GLN A 101 -24.59 -5.60 25.56
CA GLN A 101 -23.12 -5.65 25.46
C GLN A 101 -22.37 -4.46 26.11
N THR A 102 -22.97 -3.82 27.12
CA THR A 102 -22.30 -2.77 27.90
C THR A 102 -21.79 -3.35 29.22
N GLN A 103 -20.47 -3.36 29.39
CA GLN A 103 -19.80 -3.76 30.62
C GLN A 103 -19.40 -2.52 31.41
N LYS A 104 -19.82 -2.44 32.67
CA LYS A 104 -19.53 -1.32 33.55
C LYS A 104 -18.77 -1.82 34.77
N HIS A 105 -17.51 -1.41 34.92
CA HIS A 105 -16.65 -1.80 36.02
C HIS A 105 -16.56 -0.65 37.03
N PRO A 106 -17.04 -0.81 38.27
CA PRO A 106 -16.95 0.24 39.28
C PRO A 106 -15.48 0.46 39.70
N LEU A 107 -15.10 1.73 39.87
CA LEU A 107 -13.76 2.13 40.32
C LEU A 107 -13.89 2.86 41.66
N GLY A 108 -13.64 2.16 42.77
CA GLY A 108 -13.76 2.73 44.11
C GLY A 108 -15.21 3.09 44.50
N GLU A 109 -15.38 4.11 45.33
CA GLU A 109 -16.71 4.58 45.79
C GLU A 109 -17.40 5.51 44.78
N SER A 110 -16.61 6.24 44.00
CA SER A 110 -17.07 7.16 42.96
C SER A 110 -16.16 6.97 41.75
N GLY A 111 -16.65 6.26 40.74
CA GLY A 111 -15.89 6.01 39.52
C GLY A 111 -16.44 4.83 38.72
N CYS A 112 -16.27 4.87 37.41
CA CYS A 112 -16.72 3.83 36.51
C CYS A 112 -15.84 3.73 35.27
N ARG A 113 -15.38 2.52 34.95
CA ARG A 113 -14.88 2.17 33.62
C ARG A 113 -16.04 1.63 32.80
N PHE A 114 -16.38 2.34 31.73
CA PHE A 114 -17.50 2.08 30.86
C PHE A 114 -16.99 1.50 29.54
N GLU A 115 -17.38 0.26 29.26
CA GLU A 115 -17.05 -0.46 28.04
C GLU A 115 -18.34 -0.84 27.32
N SER A 116 -18.46 -0.51 26.03
CA SER A 116 -19.68 -0.79 25.27
C SER A 116 -19.34 -1.16 23.83
N GLU A 117 -20.06 -2.15 23.31
CA GLU A 117 -19.95 -2.64 21.94
C GLU A 117 -21.33 -2.55 21.28
N PHE A 118 -21.45 -1.78 20.21
CA PHE A 118 -22.72 -1.53 19.53
C PHE A 118 -22.54 -1.31 18.04
N MET A 119 -23.53 -1.73 17.25
CA MET A 119 -23.54 -1.48 15.80
C MET A 119 -24.22 -0.16 15.47
N ILE A 120 -23.60 0.68 14.64
CA ILE A 120 -24.17 1.89 14.04
C ILE A 120 -24.46 1.67 12.55
N ASN A 121 -25.39 2.45 11.98
CA ASN A 121 -25.59 2.41 10.53
C ASN A 121 -24.48 3.19 9.80
N LYS A 122 -24.16 2.79 8.56
CA LYS A 122 -23.23 3.50 7.66
C LYS A 122 -23.81 4.82 7.12
N VAL A 123 -24.32 5.67 8.01
CA VAL A 123 -24.84 7.01 7.72
C VAL A 123 -24.38 8.01 8.78
N PRO A 124 -24.27 9.29 8.45
CA PRO A 124 -23.90 10.32 9.43
C PRO A 124 -24.81 10.26 10.66
N GLY A 125 -24.18 10.34 11.83
CA GLY A 125 -24.87 10.19 13.11
C GLY A 125 -24.00 10.62 14.28
N ASN A 126 -24.52 10.41 15.48
CA ASN A 126 -23.81 10.64 16.72
C ASN A 126 -24.16 9.59 17.76
N PHE A 127 -23.21 9.30 18.64
CA PHE A 127 -23.48 8.61 19.88
C PHE A 127 -22.89 9.40 21.03
N HIS A 128 -23.54 9.36 22.19
CA HIS A 128 -23.09 10.12 23.34
C HIS A 128 -23.32 9.37 24.64
N ILE A 129 -22.40 9.54 25.59
CA ILE A 129 -22.53 8.99 26.94
C ILE A 129 -23.15 10.07 27.82
N SER A 130 -24.27 9.75 28.46
CA SER A 130 -24.99 10.71 29.30
C SER A 130 -25.61 10.07 30.54
N THR A 131 -26.00 10.91 31.49
CA THR A 131 -26.77 10.52 32.68
C THR A 131 -28.26 10.36 32.42
N HIS A 132 -28.76 10.95 31.33
CA HIS A 132 -30.17 10.80 30.95
C HIS A 132 -30.47 9.41 30.38
N SER A 133 -29.44 8.79 29.82
CA SER A 133 -29.44 7.43 29.28
C SER A 133 -29.43 6.34 30.36
N ALA A 134 -29.41 6.72 31.64
CA ALA A 134 -29.27 5.83 32.78
C ALA A 134 -30.56 5.78 33.62
N ASN A 135 -30.78 4.66 34.31
CA ASN A 135 -31.99 4.42 35.11
C ASN A 135 -32.08 5.31 36.37
N GLN A 136 -30.96 5.91 36.78
CA GLN A 136 -30.90 6.82 37.90
C GLN A 136 -30.18 8.11 37.51
N GLN A 137 -30.54 9.22 38.15
CA GLN A 137 -29.92 10.52 37.91
C GLN A 137 -29.19 11.00 39.17
N PRO A 138 -27.93 11.44 39.07
CA PRO A 138 -27.20 11.99 40.19
C PRO A 138 -27.61 13.45 40.45
N GLN A 139 -27.54 13.87 41.70
CA GLN A 139 -27.78 15.28 42.07
C GLN A 139 -26.63 16.22 41.65
N ALA A 140 -25.43 15.69 41.52
CA ALA A 140 -24.25 16.38 41.01
C ALA A 140 -23.54 15.47 39.99
N TYR A 141 -23.17 16.02 38.84
CA TYR A 141 -22.53 15.29 37.76
C TYR A 141 -21.12 15.85 37.47
N ASP A 142 -20.14 14.96 37.34
CA ASP A 142 -18.76 15.31 36.98
C ASP A 142 -18.28 14.37 35.86
N MET A 143 -18.46 14.81 34.62
CA MET A 143 -18.14 14.03 33.42
C MET A 143 -16.67 14.10 33.00
N ARG A 144 -15.76 14.48 33.91
CA ARG A 144 -14.32 14.28 33.65
C ARG A 144 -14.09 12.81 33.33
N HIS A 145 -13.40 12.56 32.23
CA HIS A 145 -13.23 11.23 31.67
C HIS A 145 -11.87 11.06 31.00
N GLU A 146 -11.47 9.81 30.84
CA GLU A 146 -10.29 9.37 30.13
C GLU A 146 -10.71 8.34 29.07
N ILE A 147 -10.45 8.66 27.81
CA ILE A 147 -10.76 7.77 26.68
C ILE A 147 -9.57 6.84 26.49
N HIS A 148 -9.79 5.53 26.70
CA HIS A 148 -8.76 4.51 26.46
C HIS A 148 -8.79 4.04 25.01
N GLU A 149 -9.98 3.79 24.47
CA GLU A 149 -10.16 3.15 23.15
C GLU A 149 -11.48 3.58 22.51
N ILE A 150 -11.46 3.88 21.22
CA ILE A 150 -12.64 4.05 20.37
C ILE A 150 -12.32 3.42 19.03
N HIS A 151 -13.05 2.36 18.68
CA HIS A 151 -12.85 1.60 17.45
C HIS A 151 -14.12 1.55 16.61
N PHE A 152 -13.96 1.59 15.28
CA PHE A 152 -15.01 1.48 14.28
C PHE A 152 -14.63 0.37 13.29
N GLY A 153 -15.41 -0.72 13.25
CA GLY A 153 -15.17 -1.89 12.42
C GLY A 153 -14.02 -2.77 12.93
N ASP A 154 -13.58 -3.69 12.09
CA ASP A 154 -12.58 -4.72 12.45
C ASP A 154 -11.12 -4.22 12.38
N ASP A 155 -10.88 -3.00 11.87
CA ASP A 155 -9.54 -2.49 11.57
C ASP A 155 -9.05 -1.48 12.62
N HIS A 156 -7.76 -1.62 12.96
CA HIS A 156 -7.07 -0.90 14.04
C HIS A 156 -6.90 0.60 13.74
N SER A 157 -7.97 1.39 13.89
CA SER A 157 -7.89 2.85 13.96
C SER A 157 -8.03 3.32 15.40
N MET A 158 -6.91 3.28 16.14
CA MET A 158 -6.85 3.84 17.49
C MET A 158 -6.91 5.38 17.41
N ILE A 159 -8.08 5.96 17.61
CA ILE A 159 -8.20 7.41 17.84
C ILE A 159 -8.06 7.65 19.35
N SER A 160 -6.82 7.83 19.82
CA SER A 160 -6.54 8.32 21.18
C SER A 160 -6.75 9.83 21.20
N HIS A 161 -7.85 10.31 21.79
CA HIS A 161 -8.06 11.72 22.11
C HIS A 161 -7.94 11.94 23.62
N SER A 162 -6.80 12.46 24.06
CA SER A 162 -6.64 13.01 25.42
C SER A 162 -7.15 14.45 25.41
N GLY A 163 -8.45 14.64 25.65
CA GLY A 163 -9.06 15.96 25.77
C GLY A 163 -10.03 16.03 26.95
N THR A 164 -9.73 16.88 27.94
CA THR A 164 -10.70 17.28 28.97
C THR A 164 -11.71 18.26 28.37
N VAL A 165 -12.91 17.82 27.98
CA VAL A 165 -13.99 18.76 27.58
C VAL A 165 -15.41 18.25 27.91
N ALA A 166 -16.17 19.14 28.55
CA ALA A 166 -17.63 19.27 28.66
C ALA A 166 -18.46 18.24 29.47
N PRO A 167 -19.62 18.66 30.04
CA PRO A 167 -20.51 17.85 30.88
C PRO A 167 -21.27 16.73 30.14
N ALA A 168 -20.88 16.43 28.90
CA ALA A 168 -21.39 15.32 28.10
C ALA A 168 -20.37 14.97 27.01
N ILE A 169 -20.21 13.68 26.74
CA ILE A 169 -19.31 13.18 25.70
C ILE A 169 -20.12 12.91 24.44
N TRP A 170 -19.88 13.65 23.36
CA TRP A 170 -20.56 13.48 22.08
C TRP A 170 -19.58 13.09 20.99
N PHE A 171 -19.78 11.92 20.40
CA PHE A 171 -19.04 11.46 19.23
C PHE A 171 -19.92 11.64 18.00
N LYS A 172 -19.55 12.59 17.15
CA LYS A 172 -20.17 12.78 15.84
C LYS A 172 -19.29 12.10 14.80
N TYR A 173 -19.89 11.27 13.95
CA TYR A 173 -19.16 10.58 12.91
C TYR A 173 -19.81 10.86 11.55
N GLU A 174 -18.95 11.08 10.56
CA GLU A 174 -19.30 11.25 9.15
C GLU A 174 -18.40 10.32 8.36
N LEU A 175 -19.00 9.34 7.69
CA LEU A 175 -18.25 8.34 6.93
C LEU A 175 -17.99 8.86 5.54
N GLN A 176 -16.72 8.82 5.11
CA GLN A 176 -16.39 9.08 3.71
C GLN A 176 -16.90 7.92 2.85
N PRO A 177 -17.52 8.18 1.69
CA PRO A 177 -18.12 7.13 0.84
C PRO A 177 -17.07 6.37 0.01
N ILE A 178 -15.84 6.23 0.51
CA ILE A 178 -14.70 5.70 -0.24
C ILE A 178 -13.99 4.63 0.60
N THR A 179 -13.84 3.45 0.03
CA THR A 179 -13.04 2.36 0.59
C THR A 179 -11.77 2.19 -0.22
N VAL A 180 -10.64 2.08 0.48
CA VAL A 180 -9.34 1.79 -0.12
C VAL A 180 -9.11 0.29 -0.10
N LYS A 181 -9.06 -0.34 -1.27
CA LYS A 181 -8.68 -1.73 -1.40
C LYS A 181 -7.22 -1.82 -1.81
N ILE A 182 -6.38 -2.29 -0.90
CA ILE A 182 -4.97 -2.57 -1.17
C ILE A 182 -4.88 -3.97 -1.78
N THR A 183 -4.45 -4.04 -3.04
CA THR A 183 -4.24 -5.32 -3.72
C THR A 183 -2.75 -5.51 -4.00
N GLU A 184 -2.19 -6.63 -3.52
CA GLU A 184 -0.85 -7.04 -3.86
C GLU A 184 -0.84 -7.65 -5.26
N THR A 185 -0.08 -7.05 -6.18
CA THR A 185 0.07 -7.56 -7.55
C THR A 185 1.52 -7.96 -7.80
N ARG A 186 1.71 -9.12 -8.43
CA ARG A 186 3.03 -9.60 -8.85
C ARG A 186 3.15 -9.54 -10.35
N GLN A 187 4.33 -9.15 -10.83
CA GLN A 187 4.58 -9.12 -12.25
C GLN A 187 4.59 -10.54 -12.83
N PRO A 188 3.93 -10.77 -13.97
CA PRO A 188 3.95 -12.06 -14.63
C PRO A 188 5.32 -12.35 -15.25
N PHE A 189 5.70 -13.62 -15.25
CA PHE A 189 7.03 -14.09 -15.67
C PHE A 189 7.43 -13.70 -17.11
N TYR A 190 6.46 -13.53 -18.01
CA TYR A 190 6.76 -13.14 -19.39
C TYR A 190 7.34 -11.71 -19.48
N LEU A 191 6.95 -10.79 -18.58
CA LEU A 191 7.51 -9.43 -18.56
C LEU A 191 9.00 -9.46 -18.19
N PHE A 192 9.36 -10.30 -17.22
CA PHE A 192 10.75 -10.52 -16.85
C PHE A 192 11.59 -11.07 -18.01
N ILE A 193 11.09 -12.07 -18.75
CA ILE A 193 11.77 -12.58 -19.95
C ILE A 193 11.93 -11.48 -21.00
N THR A 194 10.89 -10.67 -21.23
CA THR A 194 10.98 -9.57 -22.21
C THR A 194 12.04 -8.55 -21.84
N TRP A 195 12.23 -8.24 -20.56
CA TRP A 195 13.30 -7.36 -20.09
C TRP A 195 14.69 -7.95 -20.33
N ILE A 196 14.90 -9.24 -20.01
CA ILE A 196 16.17 -9.92 -20.31
C ILE A 196 16.49 -9.85 -21.81
N CYS A 197 15.51 -10.17 -22.67
CA CYS A 197 15.69 -10.12 -24.12
C CYS A 197 16.05 -8.71 -24.61
N ALA A 198 15.41 -7.68 -24.05
CA ALA A 198 15.68 -6.28 -24.38
C ALA A 198 17.09 -5.85 -23.96
N VAL A 199 17.53 -6.20 -22.74
CA VAL A 199 18.87 -5.89 -22.23
C VAL A 199 19.95 -6.58 -23.06
N VAL A 200 19.79 -7.88 -23.32
CA VAL A 200 20.76 -8.65 -24.11
C VAL A 200 20.83 -8.14 -25.54
N GLY A 201 19.69 -8.04 -26.23
CA GLY A 201 19.63 -7.59 -27.62
C GLY A 201 20.10 -6.14 -27.81
N GLY A 202 19.71 -5.25 -26.90
CA GLY A 202 20.13 -3.84 -26.89
C GLY A 202 21.64 -3.70 -26.72
N THR A 203 22.22 -4.42 -25.76
CA THR A 203 23.66 -4.36 -25.50
C THR A 203 24.48 -4.85 -26.70
N PHE A 204 24.09 -5.97 -27.33
CA PHE A 204 24.80 -6.47 -28.53
C PHE A 204 24.71 -5.51 -29.71
N THR A 205 23.56 -4.86 -29.92
CA THR A 205 23.38 -3.88 -30.99
C THR A 205 24.29 -2.67 -30.78
N VAL A 206 24.30 -2.12 -29.56
CA VAL A 206 25.14 -0.98 -29.20
C VAL A 206 26.63 -1.33 -29.29
N ALA A 207 27.03 -2.50 -28.79
CA ALA A 207 28.41 -2.98 -28.87
C ALA A 207 28.91 -3.06 -30.32
N GLY A 208 28.09 -3.57 -31.25
CA GLY A 208 28.44 -3.65 -32.68
C GLY A 208 28.62 -2.29 -33.34
N ILE A 209 27.78 -1.31 -32.99
CA ILE A 209 27.90 0.08 -33.47
C ILE A 209 29.19 0.70 -32.93
N ILE A 210 29.48 0.51 -31.65
CA ILE A 210 30.69 1.02 -31.01
C ILE A 210 31.94 0.43 -31.66
N ASP A 211 32.01 -0.89 -31.83
CA ASP A 211 33.15 -1.54 -32.47
C ASP A 211 33.38 -1.03 -33.91
N SER A 212 32.30 -0.89 -34.68
CA SER A 212 32.35 -0.39 -36.06
C SER A 212 32.83 1.06 -36.16
N THR A 213 32.40 1.92 -35.23
CA THR A 213 32.85 3.32 -35.17
C THR A 213 34.31 3.42 -34.74
N PHE A 214 34.74 2.67 -33.73
CA PHE A 214 36.14 2.62 -33.30
C PHE A 214 37.07 2.13 -34.41
N PHE A 215 36.68 1.08 -35.14
CA PHE A 215 37.45 0.60 -36.29
C PHE A 215 37.63 1.69 -37.35
N THR A 216 36.54 2.34 -37.76
CA THR A 216 36.55 3.41 -38.77
C THR A 216 37.40 4.61 -38.33
N LEU A 217 37.28 5.03 -37.06
CA LEU A 217 38.07 6.11 -36.46
C LEU A 217 39.56 5.77 -36.42
N SER A 218 39.91 4.54 -36.05
CA SER A 218 41.30 4.08 -36.00
C SER A 218 41.96 4.10 -37.39
N GLU A 219 41.23 3.71 -38.43
CA GLU A 219 41.69 3.81 -39.82
C GLU A 219 41.87 5.27 -40.26
N MET A 220 40.90 6.15 -39.96
CA MET A 220 40.99 7.56 -40.34
C MET A 220 42.16 8.27 -39.66
N LEU A 221 42.37 8.04 -38.36
CA LEU A 221 43.51 8.59 -37.62
C LEU A 221 44.84 8.08 -38.21
N LYS A 222 44.92 6.80 -38.56
CA LYS A 222 46.12 6.23 -39.19
C LYS A 222 46.39 6.85 -40.56
N LYS A 223 45.35 7.09 -41.37
CA LYS A 223 45.46 7.80 -42.66
C LYS A 223 45.89 9.26 -42.49
N HIS A 224 45.43 9.94 -41.42
CA HIS A 224 45.80 11.32 -41.12
C HIS A 224 47.27 11.44 -40.70
N GLN A 225 47.73 10.54 -39.82
CA GLN A 225 49.13 10.48 -39.36
C GLN A 225 50.11 10.21 -40.51
N LEU A 226 49.69 9.48 -41.53
CA LEU A 226 50.52 9.18 -42.72
C LEU A 226 50.50 10.30 -43.77
N GLY A 227 49.82 11.42 -43.52
CA GLY A 227 49.76 12.56 -44.45
C GLY A 227 49.05 12.28 -45.79
N LYS A 228 48.37 11.13 -45.93
CA LYS A 228 47.67 10.71 -47.16
C LYS A 228 46.20 11.15 -47.22
N LEU A 229 45.89 12.27 -46.56
CA LEU A 229 44.53 12.81 -46.51
C LEU A 229 44.27 13.91 -47.54
N SER A 230 45.22 14.13 -48.45
CA SER A 230 45.03 14.90 -49.70
C SER A 230 44.85 13.97 -50.88
#